data_AF-A0A352JPU4-F1
#
_entry.id   AF-A0A352JPU4-F1
#
_cell.length_a   1.000
_cell.length_b   1.000
_cell.length_c   1.000
_cell.angle_alpha   90.00
_cell.angle_beta   90.00
_cell.angle_gamma   90.00
#
_symmetry.space_group_name_H-M   'P 1'
#
loop_
_entity.id
_entity.type
_entity.pdbx_description
1 polymer ?
#
loop_
_entity_poly.entity_id
_entity_poly.type
_entity_poly.pdbx_seq_one_letter_code
_entity_poly.pdbx_strand_id
1 'polypeptide(L)'
;MRLRYWSKGLAFDTWAGWHASRSPLRTRKACSLSRHSSPLVSLKSHYCLDLSLSNAIFSCEENMRNLTVCALLLLIVFQSDSKTPPRVGECTLGIFTGQATTDGRPLLWKNRDILNGVQKFCYYAPTITMYDTTMSFIANAASIDTTRVYMGVNSAGFAIINGNSYNLNDQMIDGIDDGFIIKIALERCRTIFDFEHILDATSVIGRKDCWNYGAVDAFGNAALYECANYTYVKYNVADSVGEGNGLILRATFSFSGNSDYDGLPRYKRATELVRQRLLTHQGIDPRFILQTLSRDLANPIANPYPLPYNGTQNGRPEGFICVHDSSINRETSRSVMVIRGVLPGEDPRLATIYAVLGQPVLSVAYPLWVESHSVPLVLNQGTYTPMYSQVAARRAKLYTLHDDGEYLDSRYLIGKDSIGVLTYTTPLETTILNAVETYMTSWRQNIPNSSVFAAVQNMLADSIYNAYCRIPLTFPVPPLDMPIAEIELKNYPNPFNANTTIDLSQFAANEPVDIKIYDMMGREIRSFSSAGGDNSHVVWDGRDRDAKSLSSGVYFINAAASGRSATIKALLIK
;
A
#
# COMPACT_ATOMS: atom_id res chain seq x y z
N MET A 1 36.36 -9.47 41.69
CA MET A 1 37.78 -9.16 41.98
C MET A 1 37.95 -7.63 41.88
N ARG A 2 38.77 -7.05 42.77
CA ARG A 2 38.74 -5.65 43.25
C ARG A 2 39.18 -4.55 42.24
N LEU A 3 38.51 -3.39 42.36
CA LEU A 3 38.99 -1.98 42.32
C LEU A 3 40.45 -1.69 41.90
N ARG A 4 40.67 -0.62 41.10
CA ARG A 4 41.19 0.71 41.55
C ARG A 4 41.50 1.67 40.38
N TYR A 5 41.11 2.93 40.59
CA TYR A 5 41.64 4.15 39.98
C TYR A 5 43.18 4.20 39.99
N TRP A 6 43.79 5.00 39.10
CA TRP A 6 44.83 5.99 39.45
C TRP A 6 45.00 7.03 38.34
N SER A 7 44.83 8.29 38.74
CA SER A 7 45.32 9.51 38.10
C SER A 7 46.82 9.71 38.36
N LYS A 8 47.55 10.35 37.44
CA LYS A 8 48.62 11.32 37.76
C LYS A 8 49.07 12.05 36.48
N GLY A 9 48.97 13.37 36.53
CA GLY A 9 49.68 14.28 35.62
C GLY A 9 50.98 14.78 36.24
N LEU A 10 51.79 15.45 35.40
CA LEU A 10 52.88 16.42 35.62
C LEU A 10 53.90 16.24 34.48
N ALA A 11 54.65 17.22 33.99
CA ALA A 11 54.45 18.60 33.52
C ALA A 11 55.86 19.07 33.05
N PHE A 12 55.93 20.07 32.16
CA PHE A 12 57.10 20.89 31.79
C PHE A 12 58.19 20.18 30.91
N ASP A 13 58.87 20.80 29.94
CA ASP A 13 59.20 22.22 29.74
C ASP A 13 59.66 22.56 28.29
N THR A 14 59.31 23.80 27.88
CA THR A 14 60.04 24.84 27.08
C THR A 14 60.90 24.58 25.82
N TRP A 15 60.62 25.36 24.76
CA TRP A 15 61.45 26.44 24.13
C TRP A 15 60.71 26.95 22.86
N ALA A 16 60.31 28.21 22.60
CA ALA A 16 60.79 29.59 22.76
C ALA A 16 61.60 30.17 21.56
N GLY A 17 61.09 31.27 20.97
CA GLY A 17 61.81 32.24 20.10
C GLY A 17 60.95 32.77 18.92
N TRP A 18 60.20 33.90 19.03
CA TRP A 18 60.56 35.34 18.90
C TRP A 18 60.98 35.77 17.46
N HIS A 19 60.46 36.81 16.79
CA HIS A 19 60.25 38.24 17.09
C HIS A 19 59.06 38.81 16.24
N ALA A 20 58.15 39.69 16.70
CA ALA A 20 58.24 41.16 16.98
C ALA A 20 58.60 42.00 15.72
N SER A 21 57.99 43.15 15.36
CA SER A 21 57.45 44.24 16.20
C SER A 21 56.78 45.39 15.41
N ARG A 22 55.83 46.08 16.10
CA ARG A 22 55.64 47.56 16.24
C ARG A 22 54.84 48.43 15.24
N SER A 23 53.92 49.17 15.89
CA SER A 23 53.03 50.32 15.59
C SER A 23 53.77 51.67 15.35
N PRO A 24 53.20 52.91 15.52
CA PRO A 24 51.81 53.46 15.59
C PRO A 24 51.59 54.78 14.78
N LEU A 25 50.37 55.39 14.75
CA LEU A 25 50.10 56.82 15.06
C LEU A 25 48.66 57.33 14.73
N ARG A 26 48.30 58.40 15.46
CA ARG A 26 46.99 59.08 15.68
C ARG A 26 46.56 60.03 14.56
N THR A 27 45.27 60.45 14.55
CA THR A 27 44.83 61.87 14.76
C THR A 27 43.31 62.02 14.90
N ARG A 28 42.91 63.10 15.61
CA ARG A 28 41.57 63.51 16.07
C ARG A 28 40.81 64.37 15.02
N LYS A 29 39.47 64.46 15.16
CA LYS A 29 38.75 65.77 15.20
C LYS A 29 37.36 65.66 15.86
N ALA A 30 37.04 66.69 16.64
CA ALA A 30 35.83 66.94 17.43
C ALA A 30 34.74 67.67 16.62
N CYS A 31 33.46 67.63 17.01
CA CYS A 31 32.65 68.66 17.71
C CYS A 31 31.16 68.23 17.58
N SER A 32 30.17 68.53 18.42
CA SER A 32 30.04 69.39 19.62
C SER A 32 28.60 69.34 20.16
N LEU A 33 28.44 69.53 21.49
CA LEU A 33 27.34 70.22 22.21
C LEU A 33 25.94 69.53 22.27
N SER A 34 25.17 69.51 23.37
CA SER A 34 25.26 70.17 24.69
C SER A 34 24.28 69.57 25.72
N ARG A 35 24.80 69.33 26.94
CA ARG A 35 24.30 69.64 28.31
C ARG A 35 22.79 69.64 28.63
N HIS A 36 22.43 68.84 29.64
CA HIS A 36 22.07 69.20 31.03
C HIS A 36 21.31 67.99 31.64
N SER A 37 21.31 67.62 32.92
CA SER A 37 22.07 67.91 34.14
C SER A 37 21.61 66.86 35.16
N SER A 38 22.55 66.19 35.83
CA SER A 38 22.34 65.27 36.99
C SER A 38 21.79 66.05 38.22
N PRO A 39 21.45 65.46 39.42
CA PRO A 39 22.15 64.31 40.02
C PRO A 39 21.39 63.35 41.01
N LEU A 40 22.06 62.20 41.27
CA LEU A 40 22.19 61.42 42.53
C LEU A 40 20.88 60.83 43.16
N VAL A 41 20.80 59.58 43.64
CA VAL A 41 21.63 58.87 44.64
C VAL A 41 21.40 57.35 44.52
N SER A 42 22.44 56.57 44.81
CA SER A 42 22.46 55.10 44.91
C SER A 42 21.81 54.55 46.18
N LEU A 43 21.26 53.33 46.12
CA LEU A 43 21.41 52.35 47.21
C LEU A 43 21.22 50.92 46.70
N LYS A 44 22.20 50.07 47.03
CA LYS A 44 22.21 48.61 46.85
C LYS A 44 21.26 47.94 47.84
N SER A 45 20.57 46.88 47.44
CA SER A 45 20.63 45.56 48.12
C SER A 45 19.89 44.48 47.32
N HIS A 46 20.45 43.27 47.37
CA HIS A 46 19.94 42.02 46.79
C HIS A 46 18.65 41.55 47.46
N TYR A 47 17.79 40.83 46.73
CA TYR A 47 17.25 39.52 47.12
C TYR A 47 16.67 38.78 45.89
N CYS A 48 16.90 37.47 45.83
CA CYS A 48 16.40 36.52 44.84
C CYS A 48 14.86 36.45 44.82
N LEU A 49 14.27 36.24 43.65
CA LEU A 49 12.93 35.65 43.46
C LEU A 49 12.85 34.96 42.08
N ASP A 50 13.30 33.71 42.09
CA ASP A 50 12.75 32.48 41.48
C ASP A 50 11.72 32.55 40.33
N LEU A 51 12.15 32.09 39.15
CA LEU A 51 11.77 30.82 38.47
C LEU A 51 10.30 30.35 38.37
N SER A 52 9.30 31.14 38.76
CA SER A 52 7.88 30.76 38.67
C SER A 52 7.15 31.31 37.42
N LEU A 53 7.73 32.30 36.74
CA LEU A 53 7.11 32.94 35.57
C LEU A 53 7.34 32.21 34.24
N SER A 54 8.38 31.39 34.11
CA SER A 54 8.65 30.63 32.87
C SER A 54 7.70 29.44 32.68
N ASN A 55 7.27 28.81 33.77
CA ASN A 55 6.33 27.67 33.71
C ASN A 55 4.87 28.11 33.50
N ALA A 56 4.50 29.31 33.96
CA ALA A 56 3.17 29.86 33.74
C ALA A 56 2.95 30.29 32.29
N ILE A 57 3.98 30.83 31.62
CA ILE A 57 3.93 31.23 30.21
C ILE A 57 3.89 30.00 29.29
N PHE A 58 4.64 28.93 29.62
CA PHE A 58 4.59 27.65 28.88
C PHE A 58 3.20 26.97 28.96
N SER A 59 2.56 26.96 30.14
CA SER A 59 1.22 26.35 30.29
C SER A 59 0.10 27.17 29.63
N CYS A 60 0.33 28.47 29.39
CA CYS A 60 -0.66 29.34 28.75
C CYS A 60 -0.60 29.24 27.21
N GLU A 61 0.59 29.03 26.63
CA GLU A 61 0.74 28.74 25.19
C GLU A 61 0.21 27.35 24.80
N GLU A 62 0.35 26.33 25.65
CA GLU A 62 -0.29 25.01 25.46
C GLU A 62 -1.82 25.10 25.56
N ASN A 63 -2.34 25.84 26.55
CA ASN A 63 -3.79 25.99 26.72
C ASN A 63 -4.44 26.87 25.63
N MET A 64 -3.74 27.88 25.10
CA MET A 64 -4.24 28.67 23.96
C MET A 64 -4.15 27.94 22.62
N ARG A 65 -3.20 27.02 22.43
CA ARG A 65 -3.17 26.12 21.26
C ARG A 65 -4.31 25.09 21.27
N ASN A 66 -4.70 24.61 22.45
CA ASN A 66 -5.81 23.67 22.62
C ASN A 66 -7.19 24.29 22.28
N LEU A 67 -7.37 25.60 22.48
CA LEU A 67 -8.61 26.29 22.12
C LEU A 67 -8.77 26.53 20.61
N THR A 68 -7.68 26.70 19.86
CA THR A 68 -7.73 26.96 18.41
C THR A 68 -8.10 25.71 17.61
N VAL A 69 -7.81 24.52 18.14
CA VAL A 69 -8.20 23.22 17.55
C VAL A 69 -9.69 22.90 17.80
N CYS A 70 -10.28 23.38 18.89
CA CYS A 70 -11.67 23.13 19.24
C CYS A 70 -12.69 24.04 18.52
N ALA A 71 -12.27 25.22 18.03
CA ALA A 71 -13.20 26.25 17.56
C ALA A 71 -13.60 26.16 16.07
N LEU A 72 -13.07 25.21 15.30
CA LEU A 72 -13.21 25.18 13.82
C LEU A 72 -14.19 24.12 13.26
N LEU A 73 -14.93 23.40 14.11
CA LEU A 73 -15.70 22.20 13.68
C LEU A 73 -17.22 22.28 13.83
N LEU A 74 -17.80 23.46 14.06
CA LEU A 74 -19.26 23.63 14.15
C LEU A 74 -19.81 24.23 12.86
N LEU A 75 -20.23 23.38 11.91
CA LEU A 75 -21.31 23.62 10.92
C LEU A 75 -21.39 22.46 9.91
N ILE A 76 -22.16 21.39 10.18
CA ILE A 76 -22.71 20.52 9.13
C ILE A 76 -24.14 20.09 9.52
N VAL A 77 -25.06 20.21 8.57
CA VAL A 77 -26.51 19.98 8.67
C VAL A 77 -26.85 18.53 8.30
N PHE A 78 -27.86 18.01 9.00
CA PHE A 78 -28.53 16.70 8.91
C PHE A 78 -28.71 16.10 7.51
N GLN A 79 -28.49 14.79 7.41
CA GLN A 79 -29.38 13.87 6.70
C GLN A 79 -29.32 12.47 7.32
N SER A 80 -30.47 12.00 7.80
CA SER A 80 -30.71 10.65 8.29
C SER A 80 -30.96 9.68 7.13
N ASP A 81 -30.23 8.57 7.11
CA ASP A 81 -30.78 7.23 6.89
C ASP A 81 -29.71 6.21 7.28
N SER A 82 -30.00 5.41 8.30
CA SER A 82 -29.15 4.30 8.73
C SER A 82 -29.19 3.20 7.67
N LYS A 83 -28.22 3.23 6.76
CA LYS A 83 -27.82 2.09 5.95
C LYS A 83 -26.34 1.87 6.23
N THR A 84 -25.94 0.63 6.51
CA THR A 84 -24.53 0.22 6.41
C THR A 84 -23.99 0.81 5.09
N PRO A 85 -22.96 1.68 5.15
CA PRO A 85 -22.44 2.28 3.93
C PRO A 85 -21.94 1.15 3.03
N PRO A 86 -22.13 1.26 1.70
CA PRO A 86 -21.57 0.29 0.78
C PRO A 86 -20.06 0.18 1.03
N ARG A 87 -19.49 -1.03 1.01
CA ARG A 87 -18.05 -1.26 1.14
C ARG A 87 -17.34 -0.47 0.04
N VAL A 88 -16.80 0.70 0.40
CA VAL A 88 -16.33 1.71 -0.57
C VAL A 88 -14.83 1.65 -0.80
N GLY A 89 -14.05 1.06 0.10
CA GLY A 89 -12.60 1.01 -0.03
C GLY A 89 -11.97 -0.18 0.69
N GLU A 90 -10.93 -0.74 0.09
CA GLU A 90 -10.40 -2.03 0.53
C GLU A 90 -8.88 -2.09 0.59
N CYS A 91 -8.28 -1.13 1.26
CA CYS A 91 -6.83 -0.93 1.17
C CYS A 91 -6.03 -2.10 1.79
N THR A 92 -4.80 -2.27 1.32
CA THR A 92 -3.78 -3.11 1.96
C THR A 92 -2.62 -2.21 2.36
N LEU A 93 -2.14 -2.32 3.60
CA LEU A 93 -1.15 -1.40 4.14
C LEU A 93 -0.05 -2.11 4.93
N GLY A 94 1.14 -1.52 4.93
CA GLY A 94 2.30 -2.00 5.65
C GLY A 94 3.13 -0.86 6.24
N ILE A 95 3.63 -1.06 7.45
CA ILE A 95 4.50 -0.14 8.18
C ILE A 95 5.73 -0.94 8.59
N PHE A 96 6.90 -0.47 8.19
CA PHE A 96 8.17 -1.14 8.43
C PHE A 96 9.12 -0.15 9.10
N THR A 97 9.64 -0.50 10.27
CA THR A 97 10.70 0.26 10.95
C THR A 97 12.07 -0.07 10.37
N GLY A 98 13.09 0.69 10.76
CA GLY A 98 14.47 0.41 10.40
C GLY A 98 15.00 -0.99 10.75
N GLN A 99 14.34 -1.70 11.67
CA GLN A 99 14.70 -3.08 12.00
C GLN A 99 14.36 -4.07 10.86
N ALA A 100 13.32 -3.78 10.09
CA ALA A 100 12.84 -4.63 9.00
C ALA A 100 13.37 -4.19 7.62
N THR A 101 13.85 -2.95 7.48
CA THR A 101 14.26 -2.38 6.18
C THR A 101 15.75 -2.55 5.89
N THR A 102 16.12 -2.52 4.61
CA THR A 102 17.51 -2.76 4.17
C THR A 102 18.50 -1.68 4.60
N ASP A 103 18.05 -0.44 4.76
CA ASP A 103 18.91 0.72 5.01
C ASP A 103 18.65 1.42 6.35
N GLY A 104 17.78 0.84 7.18
CA GLY A 104 17.41 1.37 8.49
C GLY A 104 16.36 2.48 8.47
N ARG A 105 15.92 3.00 7.31
CA ARG A 105 14.84 4.01 7.24
C ARG A 105 13.47 3.35 7.28
N PRO A 106 12.49 3.98 7.93
CA PRO A 106 11.14 3.45 7.94
C PRO A 106 10.49 3.51 6.55
N LEU A 107 9.63 2.54 6.25
CA LEU A 107 8.81 2.49 5.04
C LEU A 107 7.33 2.44 5.42
N LEU A 108 6.52 3.28 4.76
CA LEU A 108 5.06 3.14 4.71
C LEU A 108 4.66 2.67 3.33
N TRP A 109 3.70 1.77 3.26
CA TRP A 109 3.13 1.29 2.01
C TRP A 109 1.62 1.22 2.11
N LYS A 110 0.94 1.71 1.08
CA LYS A 110 -0.50 1.52 0.90
C LYS A 110 -0.84 1.26 -0.56
N ASN A 111 -1.55 0.16 -0.81
CA ASN A 111 -2.39 -0.01 -1.99
C ASN A 111 -3.76 0.61 -1.69
N ARG A 112 -4.13 1.66 -2.43
CA ARG A 112 -5.43 2.33 -2.30
C ARG A 112 -6.41 1.74 -3.29
N ASP A 113 -7.32 0.95 -2.74
CA ASP A 113 -8.34 0.25 -3.51
C ASP A 113 -9.71 0.89 -3.29
N ILE A 114 -10.33 1.35 -4.38
CA ILE A 114 -11.63 2.03 -4.38
C ILE A 114 -12.41 1.65 -5.65
N LEU A 115 -13.72 1.43 -5.52
CA LEU A 115 -14.59 1.03 -6.63
C LEU A 115 -14.59 2.07 -7.75
N ASN A 116 -14.77 3.34 -7.40
CA ASN A 116 -14.86 4.45 -8.34
C ASN A 116 -14.06 5.65 -7.83
N GLY A 117 -13.16 6.16 -8.65
CA GLY A 117 -12.38 7.35 -8.30
C GLY A 117 -11.06 7.42 -9.02
N VAL A 118 -10.92 8.41 -9.89
CA VAL A 118 -9.62 8.81 -10.43
C VAL A 118 -8.82 9.44 -9.29
N GLN A 119 -7.57 9.02 -9.14
CA GLN A 119 -6.67 9.54 -8.12
C GLN A 119 -5.64 10.46 -8.76
N LYS A 120 -5.10 11.38 -7.97
CA LYS A 120 -3.94 12.20 -8.32
C LYS A 120 -3.05 12.45 -7.11
N PHE A 121 -1.85 12.94 -7.35
CA PHE A 121 -0.95 13.41 -6.29
C PHE A 121 -0.90 14.93 -6.33
N CYS A 122 -1.01 15.56 -5.17
CA CYS A 122 -1.05 17.02 -5.05
C CYS A 122 0.00 17.50 -4.06
N TYR A 123 0.60 18.64 -4.38
CA TYR A 123 1.38 19.42 -3.42
C TYR A 123 0.46 20.45 -2.77
N TYR A 124 0.61 20.62 -1.46
CA TYR A 124 -0.09 21.61 -0.67
C TYR A 124 0.96 22.53 -0.04
N ALA A 125 0.89 23.81 -0.40
CA ALA A 125 1.74 24.86 0.14
C ALA A 125 1.38 25.14 1.61
N PRO A 126 2.33 25.64 2.41
CA PRO A 126 2.03 25.99 3.79
C PRO A 126 1.05 27.18 3.80
N THR A 127 -0.02 27.04 4.57
CA THR A 127 -0.89 28.16 4.94
C THR A 127 -0.23 28.94 6.07
N ILE A 128 0.01 30.23 5.82
CA ILE A 128 0.60 31.17 6.77
C ILE A 128 -0.52 32.11 7.25
N THR A 129 -0.73 32.13 8.56
CA THR A 129 -1.62 33.07 9.24
C THR A 129 -0.80 33.94 10.20
N MET A 130 -1.42 34.97 10.78
CA MET A 130 -0.73 35.83 11.76
C MET A 130 -0.29 35.11 13.05
N TYR A 131 -0.87 33.94 13.36
CA TYR A 131 -0.60 33.19 14.59
C TYR A 131 0.05 31.83 14.36
N ASP A 132 0.09 31.36 13.12
CA ASP A 132 0.32 29.96 12.85
C ASP A 132 0.76 29.70 11.41
N THR A 133 1.64 28.72 11.21
CA THR A 133 2.11 28.26 9.90
C THR A 133 1.99 26.74 9.83
N THR A 134 1.16 26.26 8.92
CA THR A 134 1.05 24.82 8.61
C THR A 134 2.26 24.33 7.84
N MET A 135 2.48 23.01 7.85
CA MET A 135 3.51 22.38 7.03
C MET A 135 3.04 22.26 5.58
N SER A 136 4.00 22.30 4.64
CA SER A 136 3.77 21.83 3.29
C SER A 136 3.78 20.31 3.25
N PHE A 137 3.05 19.73 2.30
CA PHE A 137 2.99 18.27 2.15
C PHE A 137 2.65 17.85 0.73
N ILE A 138 2.95 16.59 0.42
CA ILE A 138 2.47 15.91 -0.78
C ILE A 138 1.57 14.77 -0.35
N ALA A 139 0.41 14.64 -1.00
CA ALA A 139 -0.54 13.60 -0.68
C ALA A 139 -1.29 13.07 -1.91
N ASN A 140 -1.80 11.85 -1.79
CA ASN A 140 -2.76 11.27 -2.74
C ASN A 140 -4.18 11.76 -2.41
N ALA A 141 -4.89 12.24 -3.42
CA ALA A 141 -6.26 12.73 -3.31
C ALA A 141 -7.13 12.18 -4.45
N ALA A 142 -8.45 12.26 -4.25
CA ALA A 142 -9.37 12.06 -5.36
C ALA A 142 -9.20 13.20 -6.37
N SER A 143 -9.22 12.90 -7.67
CA SER A 143 -8.99 13.93 -8.69
C SER A 143 -10.03 15.04 -8.71
N ILE A 144 -11.26 14.71 -8.32
CA ILE A 144 -12.41 15.62 -8.27
C ILE A 144 -12.56 16.35 -6.93
N ASP A 145 -11.91 15.86 -5.87
CA ASP A 145 -11.96 16.47 -4.53
C ASP A 145 -10.59 16.37 -3.86
N THR A 146 -9.89 17.50 -3.81
CA THR A 146 -8.58 17.66 -3.14
C THR A 146 -8.71 18.31 -1.77
N THR A 147 -9.93 18.46 -1.25
CA THR A 147 -10.13 18.89 0.14
C THR A 147 -9.83 17.76 1.12
N ARG A 148 -9.87 16.50 0.64
CA ARG A 148 -9.54 15.26 1.37
C ARG A 148 -8.33 14.57 0.78
N VAL A 149 -7.53 13.93 1.64
CA VAL A 149 -6.31 13.21 1.25
C VAL A 149 -6.23 11.87 1.98
N TYR A 150 -5.61 10.86 1.35
CA TYR A 150 -5.71 9.46 1.82
C TYR A 150 -4.37 8.79 2.16
N MET A 151 -3.27 9.52 1.95
CA MET A 151 -1.89 9.13 2.29
C MET A 151 -0.95 10.26 1.89
N GLY A 152 0.13 10.48 2.64
CA GLY A 152 1.11 11.51 2.31
C GLY A 152 2.25 11.64 3.32
N VAL A 153 3.13 12.60 3.05
CA VAL A 153 4.22 13.04 3.94
C VAL A 153 4.36 14.55 3.89
N ASN A 154 4.67 15.15 5.03
CA ASN A 154 4.85 16.59 5.17
C ASN A 154 6.33 17.00 5.27
N SER A 155 6.58 18.31 5.29
CA SER A 155 7.94 18.87 5.34
C SER A 155 8.69 18.64 6.65
N ALA A 156 8.01 18.16 7.71
CA ALA A 156 8.67 17.70 8.93
C ALA A 156 9.06 16.20 8.88
N GLY A 157 8.73 15.49 7.80
CA GLY A 157 8.99 14.06 7.66
C GLY A 157 7.99 13.17 8.41
N PHE A 158 6.88 13.74 8.88
CA PHE A 158 5.74 12.96 9.35
C PHE A 158 4.98 12.41 8.14
N ALA A 159 4.79 11.10 8.12
CA ALA A 159 4.11 10.38 7.05
C ALA A 159 2.97 9.55 7.61
N ILE A 160 1.85 9.52 6.89
CA ILE A 160 0.63 8.83 7.32
C ILE A 160 -0.07 8.18 6.12
N ILE A 161 -0.62 6.99 6.38
CA ILE A 161 -1.49 6.21 5.49
C ILE A 161 -2.71 5.75 6.28
N ASN A 162 -3.79 5.37 5.59
CA ASN A 162 -4.94 4.74 6.24
C ASN A 162 -5.54 3.57 5.46
N GLY A 163 -6.43 2.81 6.08
CA GLY A 163 -7.30 1.82 5.44
C GLY A 163 -8.59 1.65 6.23
N ASN A 164 -9.68 1.27 5.56
CA ASN A 164 -10.95 0.99 6.23
C ASN A 164 -10.81 -0.17 7.21
N SER A 165 -11.64 -0.18 8.26
CA SER A 165 -11.82 -1.34 9.13
C SER A 165 -13.30 -1.63 9.30
N TYR A 166 -13.76 -2.80 8.88
CA TYR A 166 -15.19 -3.13 8.90
C TYR A 166 -15.64 -3.94 10.11
N ASN A 167 -14.73 -4.30 11.03
CA ASN A 167 -15.02 -5.21 12.14
C ASN A 167 -14.93 -4.58 13.53
N LEU A 168 -14.76 -3.26 13.63
CA LEU A 168 -14.79 -2.52 14.90
C LEU A 168 -16.23 -2.25 15.39
N ASN A 169 -17.24 -2.49 14.56
CA ASN A 169 -18.66 -2.59 14.92
C ASN A 169 -19.32 -1.34 15.54
N ASP A 170 -18.78 -0.15 15.28
CA ASP A 170 -19.46 1.12 15.52
C ASP A 170 -19.54 1.93 14.23
N GLN A 171 -20.66 2.65 14.04
CA GLN A 171 -20.82 3.60 12.94
C GLN A 171 -21.52 4.88 13.41
N MET A 172 -20.97 6.02 12.98
CA MET A 172 -21.50 7.35 13.29
C MET A 172 -21.70 8.14 12.00
N ILE A 173 -22.92 8.56 11.70
CA ILE A 173 -23.21 9.27 10.44
C ILE A 173 -22.56 10.68 10.39
N ASP A 174 -22.47 11.35 11.54
CA ASP A 174 -22.12 12.78 11.65
C ASP A 174 -20.69 13.05 12.21
N GLY A 175 -19.77 12.09 12.11
CA GLY A 175 -18.40 12.26 12.57
C GLY A 175 -17.46 12.94 11.55
N ILE A 176 -16.24 13.26 12.00
CA ILE A 176 -15.16 13.74 11.11
C ILE A 176 -14.68 12.61 10.18
N ASP A 177 -14.46 12.92 8.90
CA ASP A 177 -14.00 11.92 7.92
C ASP A 177 -12.48 11.72 7.90
N ASP A 178 -12.05 10.51 7.50
CA ASP A 178 -10.63 10.12 7.45
C ASP A 178 -9.79 11.02 6.56
N GLY A 179 -10.35 11.40 5.42
CA GLY A 179 -9.69 12.25 4.43
C GLY A 179 -9.34 13.62 5.00
N PHE A 180 -10.20 14.14 5.88
CA PHE A 180 -9.98 15.39 6.60
C PHE A 180 -9.01 15.21 7.78
N ILE A 181 -9.11 14.12 8.54
CA ILE A 181 -8.16 13.78 9.62
C ILE A 181 -6.72 13.71 9.09
N ILE A 182 -6.49 12.98 7.99
CA ILE A 182 -5.17 12.85 7.38
C ILE A 182 -4.65 14.21 6.91
N LYS A 183 -5.53 15.06 6.38
CA LYS A 183 -5.14 16.41 5.97
C LYS A 183 -4.65 17.25 7.14
N ILE A 184 -5.41 17.29 8.23
CA ILE A 184 -5.02 17.98 9.46
C ILE A 184 -3.69 17.42 9.97
N ALA A 185 -3.53 16.10 9.99
CA ALA A 185 -2.30 15.46 10.43
C ALA A 185 -1.09 15.90 9.59
N LEU A 186 -1.22 15.93 8.26
CA LEU A 186 -0.15 16.38 7.37
C LEU A 186 0.15 17.89 7.51
N GLU A 187 -0.86 18.71 7.82
CA GLU A 187 -0.69 20.15 8.05
C GLU A 187 0.01 20.46 9.39
N ARG A 188 -0.12 19.58 10.40
CA ARG A 188 0.17 19.90 11.81
C ARG A 188 1.19 19.00 12.51
N CYS A 189 1.23 17.70 12.21
CA CYS A 189 2.02 16.74 12.97
C CYS A 189 3.50 16.76 12.57
N ARG A 190 4.39 16.81 13.56
CA ARG A 190 5.82 16.52 13.40
C ARG A 190 6.15 15.09 13.81
N THR A 191 5.37 14.55 14.73
CA THR A 191 5.58 13.25 15.38
C THR A 191 4.29 12.44 15.37
N ILE A 192 4.41 11.14 15.63
CA ILE A 192 3.23 10.30 15.85
C ILE A 192 2.43 10.71 17.11
N PHE A 193 3.06 11.37 18.09
CA PHE A 193 2.40 11.85 19.30
C PHE A 193 1.50 13.07 19.03
N ASP A 194 1.88 13.93 18.09
CA ASP A 194 0.99 15.00 17.62
C ASP A 194 -0.28 14.41 16.98
N PHE A 195 -0.13 13.27 16.29
CA PHE A 195 -1.27 12.57 15.71
C PHE A 195 -2.14 11.89 16.78
N GLU A 196 -1.53 11.35 17.84
CA GLU A 196 -2.28 10.84 19.01
C GLU A 196 -3.16 11.93 19.63
N HIS A 197 -2.71 13.18 19.71
CA HIS A 197 -3.56 14.29 20.16
C HIS A 197 -4.76 14.56 19.22
N ILE A 198 -4.59 14.39 17.90
CA ILE A 198 -5.72 14.44 16.96
C ILE A 198 -6.67 13.26 17.22
N LEU A 199 -6.14 12.06 17.49
CA LEU A 199 -6.96 10.89 17.80
C LEU A 199 -7.70 11.05 19.13
N ASP A 200 -7.10 11.66 20.14
CA ASP A 200 -7.73 11.97 21.42
C ASP A 200 -8.86 12.98 21.24
N ALA A 201 -8.63 14.07 20.51
CA ALA A 201 -9.66 15.06 20.20
C ALA A 201 -10.82 14.46 19.39
N THR A 202 -10.51 13.65 18.38
CA THR A 202 -11.53 12.97 17.55
C THR A 202 -12.26 11.85 18.28
N SER A 203 -11.69 11.32 19.38
CA SER A 203 -12.38 10.40 20.29
C SER A 203 -13.45 11.11 21.14
N VAL A 204 -13.38 12.44 21.29
CA VAL A 204 -14.41 13.24 21.97
C VAL A 204 -15.55 13.60 21.01
N ILE A 205 -15.23 14.09 19.82
CA ILE A 205 -16.24 14.57 18.85
C ILE A 205 -16.86 13.45 18.00
N GLY A 206 -16.15 12.32 17.85
CA GLY A 206 -16.56 11.19 17.03
C GLY A 206 -16.01 11.25 15.60
N ARG A 207 -15.52 10.10 15.13
CA ARG A 207 -15.10 9.82 13.75
C ARG A 207 -16.26 9.23 12.96
N LYS A 208 -16.36 9.50 11.66
CA LYS A 208 -17.51 9.07 10.83
C LYS A 208 -17.56 7.56 10.61
N ASP A 209 -16.42 6.91 10.52
CA ASP A 209 -16.33 5.47 10.29
C ASP A 209 -15.09 4.92 11.01
N CYS A 210 -14.87 3.63 10.85
CA CYS A 210 -13.75 2.91 11.40
C CYS A 210 -12.59 2.82 10.42
N TRP A 211 -11.41 3.23 10.87
CA TRP A 211 -10.20 3.23 10.04
C TRP A 211 -8.97 2.82 10.82
N ASN A 212 -8.07 2.15 10.13
CA ASN A 212 -6.71 1.93 10.57
C ASN A 212 -5.82 3.04 10.03
N TYR A 213 -4.98 3.64 10.86
CA TYR A 213 -3.95 4.61 10.45
C TYR A 213 -2.56 4.05 10.72
N GLY A 214 -1.68 4.14 9.73
CA GLY A 214 -0.26 3.88 9.90
C GLY A 214 0.53 5.16 9.81
N ALA A 215 1.41 5.42 10.77
CA ALA A 215 2.22 6.63 10.78
C ALA A 215 3.68 6.37 11.17
N VAL A 216 4.59 7.14 10.56
CA VAL A 216 6.00 7.25 10.98
C VAL A 216 6.40 8.72 11.04
N ASP A 217 7.45 9.00 11.80
CA ASP A 217 8.07 10.32 11.84
C ASP A 217 9.59 10.28 11.63
N ALA A 218 10.18 11.46 11.44
CA ALA A 218 11.62 11.64 11.24
C ALA A 218 12.47 11.31 12.48
N PHE A 219 11.84 11.04 13.63
CA PHE A 219 12.52 10.66 14.87
C PHE A 219 12.59 9.15 15.07
N GLY A 220 12.07 8.38 14.10
CA GLY A 220 12.12 6.92 14.10
C GLY A 220 10.94 6.26 14.80
N ASN A 221 9.93 7.01 15.24
CA ASN A 221 8.73 6.42 15.79
C ASN A 221 7.83 5.89 14.68
N ALA A 222 7.13 4.79 14.96
CA ALA A 222 6.24 4.13 14.03
C ALA A 222 5.09 3.47 14.78
N ALA A 223 3.86 3.73 14.35
CA ALA A 223 2.66 3.17 15.00
C ALA A 223 1.56 2.84 13.98
N LEU A 224 0.79 1.79 14.31
CA LEU A 224 -0.53 1.54 13.75
C LEU A 224 -1.58 1.91 14.80
N TYR A 225 -2.64 2.59 14.39
CA TYR A 225 -3.80 2.92 15.19
C TYR A 225 -5.02 2.25 14.58
N GLU A 226 -5.69 1.38 15.32
CA GLU A 226 -6.98 0.81 14.93
C GLU A 226 -8.07 1.67 15.59
N CYS A 227 -8.74 2.52 14.79
CA CYS A 227 -9.62 3.56 15.30
C CYS A 227 -11.09 3.23 15.04
N ALA A 228 -11.83 3.04 16.12
CA ALA A 228 -13.29 3.03 16.18
C ALA A 228 -13.82 4.48 16.18
N ASN A 229 -15.15 4.70 16.20
CA ASN A 229 -15.70 6.06 16.12
C ASN A 229 -15.23 6.95 17.29
N TYR A 230 -15.16 6.41 18.51
CA TYR A 230 -14.84 7.16 19.73
C TYR A 230 -13.63 6.64 20.50
N THR A 231 -12.99 5.57 20.04
CA THR A 231 -11.82 4.99 20.72
C THR A 231 -10.79 4.55 19.69
N TYR A 232 -9.56 4.28 20.13
CA TYR A 232 -8.54 3.68 19.28
C TYR A 232 -7.62 2.77 20.10
N VAL A 233 -7.04 1.78 19.43
CA VAL A 233 -5.99 0.92 19.96
C VAL A 233 -4.69 1.21 19.22
N LYS A 234 -3.62 1.53 19.96
CA LYS A 234 -2.29 1.78 19.42
C LYS A 234 -1.45 0.51 19.45
N TYR A 235 -0.75 0.26 18.34
CA TYR A 235 0.29 -0.75 18.22
C TYR A 235 1.60 -0.07 17.85
N ASN A 236 2.59 -0.15 18.74
CA ASN A 236 3.95 0.29 18.44
C ASN A 236 4.60 -0.72 17.48
N VAL A 237 5.04 -0.25 16.32
CA VAL A 237 5.56 -1.14 15.27
C VAL A 237 6.89 -1.76 15.69
N ALA A 238 7.69 -1.05 16.50
CA ALA A 238 8.96 -1.59 17.00
C ALA A 238 8.76 -2.82 17.92
N ASP A 239 7.60 -2.95 18.56
CA ASP A 239 7.30 -3.99 19.54
C ASP A 239 6.58 -5.21 18.94
N SER A 240 6.48 -5.27 17.60
CA SER A 240 5.70 -6.26 16.83
C SER A 240 6.33 -7.65 16.72
N VAL A 241 6.80 -8.22 17.84
CA VAL A 241 7.57 -9.48 17.90
C VAL A 241 6.83 -10.67 17.25
N GLY A 242 5.49 -10.68 17.28
CA GLY A 242 4.67 -11.73 16.65
C GLY A 242 4.33 -11.51 15.17
N GLU A 243 4.41 -10.26 14.67
CA GLU A 243 4.11 -9.93 13.26
C GLU A 243 5.37 -9.87 12.38
N GLY A 244 6.54 -9.59 12.95
CA GLY A 244 7.81 -9.73 12.23
C GLY A 244 9.00 -8.88 12.70
N ASN A 245 9.10 -8.52 13.98
CA ASN A 245 10.17 -7.66 14.55
C ASN A 245 10.34 -6.34 13.78
N GLY A 246 9.52 -5.35 14.12
CA GLY A 246 9.63 -4.02 13.52
C GLY A 246 8.77 -3.83 12.27
N LEU A 247 7.70 -4.60 12.09
CA LEU A 247 6.73 -4.41 11.01
C LEU A 247 5.30 -4.74 11.45
N ILE A 248 4.33 -4.04 10.85
CA ILE A 248 2.90 -4.33 10.98
C ILE A 248 2.26 -4.29 9.60
N LEU A 249 1.41 -5.28 9.31
CA LEU A 249 0.63 -5.37 8.06
C LEU A 249 -0.86 -5.38 8.40
N ARG A 250 -1.69 -4.69 7.62
CA ARG A 250 -3.16 -4.75 7.74
C ARG A 250 -3.84 -4.73 6.37
N ALA A 251 -5.07 -5.22 6.36
CA ALA A 251 -6.02 -5.07 5.27
C ALA A 251 -7.21 -4.24 5.77
N THR A 252 -8.44 -4.70 5.52
CA THR A 252 -9.71 -4.01 5.82
C THR A 252 -10.32 -4.37 7.17
N PHE A 253 -9.51 -4.84 8.10
CA PHE A 253 -9.95 -5.26 9.43
C PHE A 253 -8.96 -4.77 10.49
N SER A 254 -9.41 -4.77 11.73
CA SER A 254 -8.64 -4.50 12.94
C SER A 254 -8.55 -5.76 13.80
N PHE A 255 -7.40 -6.02 14.41
CA PHE A 255 -7.28 -7.13 15.36
C PHE A 255 -7.98 -6.85 16.69
N SER A 256 -8.21 -5.58 17.02
CA SER A 256 -9.04 -5.15 18.16
C SER A 256 -10.55 -5.29 17.91
N GLY A 257 -10.98 -5.60 16.69
CA GLY A 257 -12.38 -5.80 16.33
C GLY A 257 -12.90 -7.23 16.54
N ASN A 258 -14.09 -7.50 15.99
CA ASN A 258 -14.70 -8.84 15.98
C ASN A 258 -14.03 -9.76 14.94
N SER A 259 -14.55 -10.98 14.77
CA SER A 259 -13.98 -12.00 13.88
C SER A 259 -14.24 -11.82 12.37
N ASP A 260 -14.86 -10.74 11.93
CA ASP A 260 -15.10 -10.43 10.52
C ASP A 260 -13.83 -9.86 9.86
N TYR A 261 -12.91 -10.73 9.48
CA TYR A 261 -11.64 -10.32 8.87
C TYR A 261 -11.76 -10.08 7.37
N ASP A 262 -12.54 -9.08 6.97
CA ASP A 262 -12.63 -8.67 5.57
C ASP A 262 -11.24 -8.31 5.00
N GLY A 263 -10.85 -8.89 3.88
CA GLY A 263 -9.49 -8.75 3.32
C GLY A 263 -8.42 -9.67 3.95
N LEU A 264 -8.81 -10.68 4.76
CA LEU A 264 -7.89 -11.68 5.31
C LEU A 264 -6.98 -12.35 4.27
N PRO A 265 -7.43 -12.71 3.05
CA PRO A 265 -6.54 -13.25 2.02
C PRO A 265 -5.37 -12.31 1.68
N ARG A 266 -5.65 -11.01 1.53
CA ARG A 266 -4.65 -9.97 1.24
C ARG A 266 -3.63 -9.85 2.37
N TYR A 267 -4.11 -9.81 3.62
CA TYR A 267 -3.25 -9.78 4.79
C TYR A 267 -2.33 -11.02 4.86
N LYS A 268 -2.90 -12.23 4.69
CA LYS A 268 -2.14 -13.48 4.71
C LYS A 268 -1.08 -13.51 3.61
N ARG A 269 -1.45 -13.08 2.40
CA ARG A 269 -0.53 -13.05 1.25
C ARG A 269 0.60 -12.04 1.44
N ALA A 270 0.29 -10.82 1.90
CA ALA A 270 1.32 -9.83 2.20
C ALA A 270 2.27 -10.33 3.29
N THR A 271 1.73 -10.96 4.34
CA THR A 271 2.50 -11.56 5.43
C THR A 271 3.41 -12.68 4.93
N GLU A 272 2.91 -13.55 4.07
CA GLU A 272 3.69 -14.63 3.45
C GLU A 272 4.89 -14.06 2.68
N LEU A 273 4.65 -13.11 1.76
CA LEU A 273 5.69 -12.52 0.92
C LEU A 273 6.76 -11.80 1.75
N VAL A 274 6.34 -10.99 2.73
CA VAL A 274 7.26 -10.28 3.64
C VAL A 274 8.08 -11.27 4.46
N ARG A 275 7.46 -12.31 5.03
CA ARG A 275 8.18 -13.31 5.82
C ARG A 275 9.18 -14.10 4.98
N GLN A 276 8.80 -14.52 3.77
CA GLN A 276 9.73 -15.19 2.85
C GLN A 276 10.95 -14.32 2.54
N ARG A 277 10.74 -13.03 2.30
CA ARG A 277 11.82 -12.06 2.06
C ARG A 277 12.75 -11.90 3.27
N LEU A 278 12.19 -11.81 4.48
CA LEU A 278 13.00 -11.68 5.71
C LEU A 278 13.74 -12.97 6.07
N LEU A 279 13.16 -14.14 5.80
CA LEU A 279 13.81 -15.45 6.02
C LEU A 279 15.04 -15.66 5.13
N THR A 280 15.13 -15.01 3.97
CA THR A 280 16.32 -15.03 3.12
C THR A 280 17.36 -13.97 3.52
N HIS A 281 17.23 -13.37 4.72
CA HIS A 281 18.06 -12.28 5.24
C HIS A 281 18.11 -11.04 4.33
N GLN A 282 17.05 -10.81 3.56
CA GLN A 282 16.91 -9.62 2.74
C GLN A 282 15.92 -8.68 3.41
N GLY A 283 16.36 -7.48 3.76
CA GLY A 283 15.46 -6.46 4.31
C GLY A 283 14.37 -6.03 3.32
N ILE A 284 13.39 -5.31 3.83
CA ILE A 284 12.35 -4.66 3.02
C ILE A 284 12.91 -3.37 2.42
N ASP A 285 12.66 -3.17 1.13
CA ASP A 285 13.09 -1.98 0.38
C ASP A 285 11.97 -1.50 -0.56
N PRO A 286 12.03 -0.26 -1.07
CA PRO A 286 11.00 0.26 -1.98
C PRO A 286 10.78 -0.61 -3.22
N ARG A 287 11.84 -1.23 -3.75
CA ARG A 287 11.76 -2.08 -4.95
C ARG A 287 10.92 -3.32 -4.69
N PHE A 288 11.13 -4.02 -3.57
CA PHE A 288 10.34 -5.17 -3.18
C PHE A 288 8.87 -4.82 -3.01
N ILE A 289 8.57 -3.69 -2.36
CA ILE A 289 7.19 -3.25 -2.18
C ILE A 289 6.53 -2.95 -3.55
N LEU A 290 7.19 -2.16 -4.40
CA LEU A 290 6.65 -1.74 -5.69
C LEU A 290 6.53 -2.91 -6.69
N GLN A 291 7.55 -3.76 -6.78
CA GLN A 291 7.64 -4.79 -7.82
C GLN A 291 7.06 -6.13 -7.39
N THR A 292 6.92 -6.38 -6.09
CA THR A 292 6.39 -7.65 -5.56
C THR A 292 5.08 -7.42 -4.82
N LEU A 293 5.08 -6.74 -3.67
CA LEU A 293 3.88 -6.66 -2.82
C LEU A 293 2.72 -5.96 -3.51
N SER A 294 2.97 -4.75 -4.04
CA SER A 294 1.92 -3.92 -4.60
C SER A 294 1.30 -4.48 -5.87
N ARG A 295 2.01 -5.39 -6.55
CA ARG A 295 1.64 -6.02 -7.83
C ARG A 295 1.15 -7.46 -7.66
N ASP A 296 1.08 -7.99 -6.44
CA ASP A 296 0.77 -9.40 -6.21
C ASP A 296 -0.66 -9.76 -6.63
N LEU A 297 -0.77 -10.83 -7.42
CA LEU A 297 -2.00 -11.34 -8.03
C LEU A 297 -2.48 -12.65 -7.42
N ALA A 298 -1.80 -13.18 -6.41
CA ALA A 298 -2.18 -14.47 -5.85
C ALA A 298 -3.51 -14.34 -5.11
N ASN A 299 -4.32 -15.39 -5.23
CA ASN A 299 -5.57 -15.54 -4.51
C ASN A 299 -5.59 -16.93 -3.82
N PRO A 300 -6.58 -17.22 -2.95
CA PRO A 300 -6.66 -18.51 -2.25
C PRO A 300 -6.79 -19.75 -3.14
N ILE A 301 -7.20 -19.59 -4.40
CA ILE A 301 -7.45 -20.68 -5.34
C ILE A 301 -6.19 -20.98 -6.17
N ALA A 302 -5.43 -19.95 -6.55
CA ALA A 302 -4.27 -20.07 -7.41
C ALA A 302 -3.18 -19.06 -7.08
N ASN A 303 -1.94 -19.53 -7.15
CA ASN A 303 -0.75 -18.70 -7.22
C ASN A 303 -0.36 -18.54 -8.71
N PRO A 304 -0.51 -17.35 -9.31
CA PRO A 304 -0.30 -17.16 -10.75
C PRO A 304 1.18 -17.02 -11.14
N TYR A 305 2.12 -17.14 -10.19
CA TYR A 305 3.54 -16.95 -10.45
C TYR A 305 4.26 -18.27 -10.76
N PRO A 306 5.19 -18.28 -11.73
CA PRO A 306 5.54 -17.17 -12.64
C PRO A 306 4.42 -16.89 -13.66
N LEU A 307 4.35 -15.64 -14.14
CA LEU A 307 3.42 -15.24 -15.20
C LEU A 307 3.96 -15.67 -16.58
N PRO A 308 3.08 -15.97 -17.57
CA PRO A 308 1.63 -16.00 -17.45
C PRO A 308 1.13 -17.18 -16.60
N TYR A 309 -0.04 -16.99 -16.01
CA TYR A 309 -0.75 -18.08 -15.34
C TYR A 309 -1.25 -19.08 -16.40
N ASN A 310 -0.80 -20.34 -16.35
CA ASN A 310 -1.18 -21.37 -17.34
C ASN A 310 -2.34 -22.26 -16.87
N GLY A 311 -3.07 -21.87 -15.82
CA GLY A 311 -4.24 -22.59 -15.32
C GLY A 311 -5.55 -21.94 -15.75
N THR A 312 -6.65 -22.62 -15.45
CA THR A 312 -8.02 -22.11 -15.56
C THR A 312 -8.60 -21.88 -14.17
N GLN A 313 -9.51 -20.92 -14.04
CA GLN A 313 -10.18 -20.62 -12.77
C GLN A 313 -11.68 -20.43 -12.99
N ASN A 314 -12.49 -21.18 -12.25
CA ASN A 314 -13.97 -21.09 -12.29
C ASN A 314 -14.53 -21.13 -13.73
N GLY A 315 -13.98 -21.99 -14.60
CA GLY A 315 -14.43 -22.12 -16.00
C GLY A 315 -13.96 -21.03 -16.96
N ARG A 316 -13.14 -20.06 -16.51
CA ARG A 316 -12.56 -19.04 -17.40
C ARG A 316 -11.36 -19.60 -18.17
N PRO A 317 -11.03 -19.03 -19.35
CA PRO A 317 -9.92 -19.50 -20.19
C PRO A 317 -8.57 -19.56 -19.48
N GLU A 318 -7.66 -20.35 -20.03
CA GLU A 318 -6.25 -20.36 -19.58
C GLU A 318 -5.68 -18.93 -19.63
N GLY A 319 -4.97 -18.52 -18.57
CA GLY A 319 -4.42 -17.16 -18.48
C GLY A 319 -5.17 -16.25 -17.54
N PHE A 320 -6.44 -16.54 -17.25
CA PHE A 320 -7.28 -15.66 -16.45
C PHE A 320 -7.17 -15.96 -14.96
N ILE A 321 -6.94 -14.91 -14.18
CA ILE A 321 -6.85 -14.97 -12.73
C ILE A 321 -7.89 -14.02 -12.12
N CYS A 322 -8.70 -14.55 -11.20
CA CYS A 322 -9.63 -13.74 -10.40
C CYS A 322 -8.81 -12.91 -9.40
N VAL A 323 -9.06 -11.60 -9.36
CA VAL A 323 -8.39 -10.68 -8.43
C VAL A 323 -9.34 -10.04 -7.42
N HIS A 324 -10.63 -10.24 -7.59
CA HIS A 324 -11.65 -9.66 -6.72
C HIS A 324 -11.55 -10.21 -5.28
N ASP A 325 -11.73 -9.31 -4.31
CA ASP A 325 -11.74 -9.52 -2.85
C ASP A 325 -10.59 -10.30 -2.20
N SER A 326 -9.56 -10.68 -2.98
CA SER A 326 -8.60 -11.69 -2.53
C SER A 326 -7.14 -11.37 -2.82
N SER A 327 -6.82 -10.68 -3.92
CA SER A 327 -5.45 -10.31 -4.26
C SER A 327 -5.11 -8.87 -3.86
N ILE A 328 -3.82 -8.61 -3.62
CA ILE A 328 -3.32 -7.30 -3.19
C ILE A 328 -3.50 -6.26 -4.31
N ASN A 329 -3.08 -6.61 -5.53
CA ASN A 329 -3.40 -5.84 -6.74
C ASN A 329 -4.68 -6.38 -7.36
N ARG A 330 -5.64 -5.49 -7.61
CA ARG A 330 -6.92 -5.87 -8.23
C ARG A 330 -7.56 -4.75 -9.04
N GLU A 331 -8.75 -5.02 -9.55
CA GLU A 331 -9.51 -4.14 -10.43
C GLU A 331 -9.86 -2.80 -9.75
N THR A 332 -9.95 -2.75 -8.43
CA THR A 332 -10.18 -1.52 -7.68
C THR A 332 -8.90 -0.80 -7.24
N SER A 333 -7.71 -1.31 -7.52
CA SER A 333 -6.46 -0.62 -7.20
C SER A 333 -6.28 0.63 -8.06
N ARG A 334 -6.34 1.82 -7.44
CA ARG A 334 -6.29 3.13 -8.15
C ARG A 334 -5.04 3.95 -7.87
N SER A 335 -4.31 3.66 -6.81
CA SER A 335 -3.00 4.25 -6.56
C SER A 335 -2.21 3.40 -5.56
N VAL A 336 -0.89 3.53 -5.60
CA VAL A 336 0.02 3.04 -4.56
C VAL A 336 0.91 4.18 -4.13
N MET A 337 1.17 4.28 -2.83
CA MET A 337 2.22 5.14 -2.31
C MET A 337 3.14 4.29 -1.44
N VAL A 338 4.45 4.37 -1.74
CA VAL A 338 5.50 3.91 -0.83
C VAL A 338 6.25 5.14 -0.35
N ILE A 339 6.33 5.35 0.95
CA ILE A 339 7.04 6.48 1.56
C ILE A 339 8.26 5.91 2.27
N ARG A 340 9.45 6.34 1.86
CA ARG A 340 10.69 6.10 2.62
C ARG A 340 10.96 7.32 3.46
N GLY A 341 10.86 7.15 4.78
CA GLY A 341 11.22 8.17 5.75
C GLY A 341 12.73 8.36 5.83
N VAL A 342 13.17 9.02 6.89
CA VAL A 342 14.58 9.34 7.14
C VAL A 342 15.06 8.68 8.42
N LEU A 343 16.38 8.56 8.61
CA LEU A 343 16.94 8.13 9.89
C LEU A 343 16.75 9.24 10.95
N PRO A 344 16.67 8.90 12.24
CA PRO A 344 16.76 9.90 13.30
C PRO A 344 18.01 10.77 13.14
N GLY A 345 17.81 12.08 13.00
CA GLY A 345 18.88 13.06 12.79
C GLY A 345 19.23 13.35 11.33
N GLU A 346 18.67 12.63 10.36
CA GLU A 346 18.70 13.04 8.95
C GLU A 346 17.69 14.16 8.66
N ASP A 347 17.97 14.94 7.62
CA ASP A 347 17.09 16.05 7.23
C ASP A 347 15.77 15.51 6.64
N PRO A 348 14.60 15.90 7.18
CA PRO A 348 13.30 15.42 6.73
C PRO A 348 12.99 15.69 5.25
N ARG A 349 13.65 16.67 4.62
CA ARG A 349 13.49 16.97 3.18
C ARG A 349 13.90 15.80 2.28
N LEU A 350 14.66 14.84 2.81
CA LEU A 350 15.08 13.63 2.12
C LEU A 350 14.01 12.52 2.12
N ALA A 351 12.90 12.70 2.85
CA ALA A 351 11.77 11.78 2.79
C ALA A 351 11.27 11.67 1.33
N THR A 352 11.23 10.45 0.82
CA THR A 352 11.00 10.17 -0.60
C THR A 352 9.69 9.41 -0.77
N ILE A 353 8.81 9.93 -1.61
CA ILE A 353 7.58 9.26 -2.03
C ILE A 353 7.83 8.54 -3.35
N TYR A 354 7.41 7.29 -3.46
CA TYR A 354 7.28 6.58 -4.72
C TYR A 354 5.78 6.44 -5.03
N ALA A 355 5.30 7.33 -5.91
CA ALA A 355 3.90 7.46 -6.28
C ALA A 355 3.58 6.62 -7.52
N VAL A 356 2.62 5.71 -7.41
CA VAL A 356 2.07 4.95 -8.54
C VAL A 356 0.61 5.34 -8.72
N LEU A 357 0.24 5.66 -9.95
CA LEU A 357 -1.11 6.10 -10.28
C LEU A 357 -1.80 5.07 -11.17
N GLY A 358 -3.03 4.68 -10.83
CA GLY A 358 -3.74 3.55 -11.44
C GLY A 358 -3.35 2.19 -10.85
N GLN A 359 -3.74 1.12 -11.55
CA GLN A 359 -3.48 -0.25 -11.11
C GLN A 359 -1.98 -0.58 -11.23
N PRO A 360 -1.29 -1.02 -10.16
CA PRO A 360 0.18 -1.09 -10.13
C PRO A 360 0.80 -2.10 -11.10
N VAL A 361 0.11 -3.19 -11.48
CA VAL A 361 0.60 -4.09 -12.55
C VAL A 361 0.62 -3.44 -13.94
N LEU A 362 -0.04 -2.29 -14.10
CA LEU A 362 -0.10 -1.51 -15.33
C LEU A 362 0.56 -0.14 -15.19
N SER A 363 1.35 0.11 -14.14
CA SER A 363 1.88 1.45 -13.86
C SER A 363 3.30 1.39 -13.32
N VAL A 364 3.91 2.56 -13.13
CA VAL A 364 5.30 2.73 -12.67
C VAL A 364 5.38 3.81 -11.61
N ALA A 365 6.34 3.67 -10.70
CA ALA A 365 6.58 4.62 -9.63
C ALA A 365 7.27 5.92 -10.10
N TYR A 366 6.77 7.04 -9.58
CA TYR A 366 7.35 8.37 -9.73
C TYR A 366 7.92 8.84 -8.39
N PRO A 367 9.20 9.21 -8.32
CA PRO A 367 9.77 9.76 -7.10
C PRO A 367 9.30 11.22 -6.90
N LEU A 368 8.83 11.55 -5.69
CA LEU A 368 8.41 12.89 -5.31
C LEU A 368 9.04 13.30 -3.97
N TRP A 369 9.34 14.59 -3.83
CA TRP A 369 9.86 15.21 -2.62
C TRP A 369 9.05 16.46 -2.29
N VAL A 370 8.69 16.63 -1.01
CA VAL A 370 7.94 17.82 -0.55
C VAL A 370 8.71 19.11 -0.84
N GLU A 371 10.04 19.06 -0.72
CA GLU A 371 10.96 20.18 -0.99
C GLU A 371 10.95 20.65 -2.46
N SER A 372 10.41 19.86 -3.39
CA SER A 372 10.21 20.29 -4.78
C SER A 372 9.11 21.36 -4.93
N HIS A 373 8.31 21.57 -3.88
CA HIS A 373 7.17 22.51 -3.83
C HIS A 373 6.13 22.35 -4.95
N SER A 374 6.10 21.17 -5.57
CA SER A 374 5.27 20.87 -6.72
C SER A 374 5.17 19.36 -6.95
N VAL A 375 4.15 18.94 -7.69
CA VAL A 375 4.01 17.58 -8.23
C VAL A 375 4.03 17.69 -9.76
N PRO A 376 4.73 16.79 -10.48
CA PRO A 376 4.76 16.80 -11.95
C PRO A 376 3.36 16.74 -12.56
N LEU A 377 3.15 17.48 -13.65
CA LEU A 377 1.84 17.60 -14.30
C LEU A 377 1.25 16.25 -14.72
N VAL A 378 2.09 15.29 -15.11
CA VAL A 378 1.67 13.94 -15.48
C VAL A 378 0.92 13.20 -14.36
N LEU A 379 1.07 13.64 -13.10
CA LEU A 379 0.41 13.07 -11.91
C LEU A 379 -0.67 13.96 -11.29
N ASN A 380 -0.85 15.21 -11.76
CA ASN A 380 -1.72 16.20 -11.09
C ASN A 380 -2.58 17.04 -12.06
N GLN A 381 -2.28 17.06 -13.35
CA GLN A 381 -2.97 17.93 -14.30
C GLN A 381 -4.36 17.39 -14.66
N GLY A 382 -5.40 18.19 -14.42
CA GLY A 382 -6.78 17.87 -14.77
C GLY A 382 -7.41 16.77 -13.91
N THR A 383 -8.63 16.37 -14.27
CA THR A 383 -9.33 15.27 -13.58
C THR A 383 -8.73 13.91 -13.97
N TYR A 384 -8.51 13.70 -15.26
CA TYR A 384 -7.81 12.53 -15.80
C TYR A 384 -6.37 12.92 -16.07
N THR A 385 -5.46 12.56 -15.17
CA THR A 385 -4.05 12.92 -15.32
C THR A 385 -3.46 12.21 -16.55
N PRO A 386 -2.42 12.78 -17.18
CA PRO A 386 -1.78 12.15 -18.33
C PRO A 386 -1.37 10.70 -18.03
N MET A 387 -0.78 10.44 -16.87
CA MET A 387 -0.40 9.07 -16.48
C MET A 387 -1.63 8.18 -16.26
N TYR A 388 -2.70 8.67 -15.61
CA TYR A 388 -3.93 7.88 -15.43
C TYR A 388 -4.50 7.41 -16.76
N SER A 389 -4.52 8.31 -17.75
CA SER A 389 -5.09 8.05 -19.07
C SER A 389 -4.35 6.91 -19.79
N GLN A 390 -3.02 6.87 -19.64
CA GLN A 390 -2.21 5.77 -20.17
C GLN A 390 -2.51 4.43 -19.47
N VAL A 391 -2.66 4.44 -18.15
CA VAL A 391 -3.00 3.23 -17.38
C VAL A 391 -4.42 2.75 -17.70
N ALA A 392 -5.38 3.66 -17.84
CA ALA A 392 -6.75 3.35 -18.21
C ALA A 392 -6.85 2.68 -19.59
N ALA A 393 -6.07 3.15 -20.57
CA ALA A 393 -6.00 2.52 -21.89
C ALA A 393 -5.48 1.07 -21.83
N ARG A 394 -4.48 0.79 -20.98
CA ARG A 394 -3.97 -0.57 -20.77
C ARG A 394 -4.94 -1.45 -20.00
N ARG A 395 -5.70 -0.88 -19.08
CA ARG A 395 -6.70 -1.63 -18.30
C ARG A 395 -7.72 -2.31 -19.21
N ALA A 396 -8.15 -1.64 -20.28
CA ALA A 396 -9.05 -2.21 -21.28
C ALA A 396 -8.44 -3.42 -22.05
N LYS A 397 -7.11 -3.62 -21.99
CA LYS A 397 -6.43 -4.79 -22.54
C LYS A 397 -6.16 -5.87 -21.49
N LEU A 398 -6.19 -5.51 -20.22
CA LEU A 398 -6.00 -6.42 -19.10
C LEU A 398 -7.29 -7.17 -18.72
N TYR A 399 -8.44 -6.47 -18.76
CA TYR A 399 -9.76 -7.06 -18.48
C TYR A 399 -10.54 -7.18 -19.78
N THR A 400 -10.38 -8.32 -20.45
CA THR A 400 -10.95 -8.59 -21.77
C THR A 400 -12.29 -9.33 -21.73
N LEU A 401 -12.64 -9.92 -20.58
CA LEU A 401 -13.94 -10.55 -20.37
C LEU A 401 -14.95 -9.49 -19.92
N HIS A 402 -15.83 -9.07 -20.82
CA HIS A 402 -16.78 -7.97 -20.56
C HIS A 402 -17.78 -8.27 -19.44
N ASP A 403 -18.21 -9.52 -19.32
CA ASP A 403 -19.17 -9.96 -18.29
C ASP A 403 -18.49 -10.38 -16.97
N ASP A 404 -17.15 -10.45 -16.93
CA ASP A 404 -16.35 -10.93 -15.81
C ASP A 404 -15.19 -9.96 -15.48
N GLY A 405 -15.55 -8.74 -15.07
CA GLY A 405 -14.59 -7.66 -14.77
C GLY A 405 -13.65 -7.92 -13.58
N GLU A 406 -13.83 -9.04 -12.89
CA GLU A 406 -13.03 -9.52 -11.76
C GLU A 406 -11.83 -10.38 -12.19
N TYR A 407 -11.78 -10.77 -13.47
CA TYR A 407 -10.73 -11.63 -14.02
C TYR A 407 -9.83 -10.83 -14.95
N LEU A 408 -8.52 -10.86 -14.67
CA LEU A 408 -7.53 -10.28 -15.57
C LEU A 408 -6.83 -11.35 -16.40
N ASP A 409 -6.44 -10.97 -17.62
CA ASP A 409 -5.62 -11.79 -18.51
C ASP A 409 -4.13 -11.61 -18.18
N SER A 410 -3.56 -12.58 -17.45
CA SER A 410 -2.15 -12.54 -17.04
C SER A 410 -1.18 -12.55 -18.21
N ARG A 411 -1.60 -13.03 -19.39
CA ARG A 411 -0.78 -13.10 -20.62
C ARG A 411 -0.49 -11.71 -21.19
N TYR A 412 -1.33 -10.71 -20.87
CA TYR A 412 -1.05 -9.32 -21.21
C TYR A 412 0.11 -8.73 -20.37
N LEU A 413 0.30 -9.23 -19.15
CA LEU A 413 1.36 -8.76 -18.25
C LEU A 413 2.72 -9.34 -18.62
N ILE A 414 2.78 -10.65 -18.87
CA ILE A 414 3.92 -11.38 -19.45
C ILE A 414 3.34 -12.53 -20.30
N GLY A 415 3.63 -12.54 -21.60
CA GLY A 415 3.21 -13.59 -22.53
C GLY A 415 4.10 -14.83 -22.49
N LYS A 416 3.71 -15.88 -23.24
CA LYS A 416 4.49 -17.14 -23.36
C LYS A 416 5.86 -16.93 -24.02
N ASP A 417 5.99 -15.89 -24.85
CA ASP A 417 7.25 -15.42 -25.43
C ASP A 417 8.10 -14.57 -24.46
N SER A 418 7.68 -14.45 -23.20
CA SER A 418 8.29 -13.59 -22.18
C SER A 418 8.25 -12.10 -22.53
N ILE A 419 7.27 -11.65 -23.30
CA ILE A 419 7.03 -10.23 -23.62
C ILE A 419 5.66 -9.80 -23.07
N GLY A 420 5.58 -8.64 -22.43
CA GLY A 420 4.32 -8.09 -21.95
C GLY A 420 4.51 -6.75 -21.23
N VAL A 421 3.47 -6.18 -20.62
CA VAL A 421 3.58 -4.88 -19.93
C VAL A 421 4.74 -4.87 -18.92
N LEU A 422 4.84 -5.92 -18.09
CA LEU A 422 5.82 -5.97 -17.00
C LEU A 422 7.27 -6.09 -17.48
N THR A 423 7.48 -6.54 -18.71
CA THR A 423 8.83 -6.67 -19.30
C THR A 423 9.41 -5.31 -19.69
N TYR A 424 8.56 -4.28 -19.79
CA TYR A 424 8.97 -2.89 -19.99
C TYR A 424 8.90 -2.06 -18.70
N THR A 425 7.84 -2.20 -17.92
CA THR A 425 7.63 -1.37 -16.72
C THR A 425 8.58 -1.74 -15.59
N THR A 426 8.92 -3.03 -15.41
CA THR A 426 9.82 -3.46 -14.32
C THR A 426 11.25 -2.96 -14.51
N PRO A 427 11.89 -3.08 -15.70
CA PRO A 427 13.21 -2.50 -15.92
C PRO A 427 13.22 -0.96 -15.90
N LEU A 428 12.15 -0.33 -16.41
CA LEU A 428 12.00 1.13 -16.33
C LEU A 428 11.99 1.59 -14.87
N GLU A 429 11.12 1.02 -14.03
CA GLU A 429 11.03 1.35 -12.61
C GLU A 429 12.35 1.04 -11.88
N THR A 430 13.01 -0.07 -12.21
CA THR A 430 14.34 -0.43 -11.71
C THR A 430 15.38 0.65 -11.97
N THR A 431 15.41 1.18 -13.19
CA THR A 431 16.35 2.23 -13.61
C THR A 431 16.12 3.51 -12.81
N ILE A 432 14.86 3.86 -12.57
CA ILE A 432 14.47 5.05 -11.81
C ILE A 432 14.82 4.91 -10.34
N LEU A 433 14.53 3.76 -9.72
CA LEU A 433 14.91 3.50 -8.33
C LEU A 433 16.42 3.63 -8.14
N ASN A 434 17.23 3.10 -9.07
CA ASN A 434 18.69 3.23 -9.02
C ASN A 434 19.16 4.70 -9.20
N ALA A 435 18.52 5.46 -10.08
CA ALA A 435 18.81 6.88 -10.25
C ALA A 435 18.51 7.67 -8.98
N VAL A 436 17.36 7.40 -8.33
CA VAL A 436 17.00 7.99 -7.04
C VAL A 436 18.04 7.69 -5.98
N GLU A 437 18.49 6.43 -5.82
CA GLU A 437 19.53 6.11 -4.83
C GLU A 437 20.85 6.85 -5.09
N THR A 438 21.20 7.09 -6.36
CA THR A 438 22.39 7.87 -6.72
C THR A 438 22.27 9.32 -6.23
N TYR A 439 21.12 9.97 -6.46
CA TYR A 439 20.87 11.32 -5.94
C TYR A 439 20.81 11.34 -4.41
N MET A 440 20.11 10.40 -3.78
CA MET A 440 19.99 10.32 -2.32
C MET A 440 21.34 10.15 -1.64
N THR A 441 22.26 9.38 -2.23
CA THR A 441 23.63 9.22 -1.70
C THR A 441 24.37 10.56 -1.65
N SER A 442 24.23 11.38 -2.69
CA SER A 442 24.82 12.72 -2.73
C SER A 442 24.11 13.71 -1.79
N TRP A 443 22.77 13.72 -1.79
CA TRP A 443 21.99 14.70 -1.03
C TRP A 443 22.07 14.50 0.48
N ARG A 444 22.33 13.27 0.95
CA ARG A 444 22.62 12.99 2.36
C ARG A 444 23.92 13.64 2.85
N GLN A 445 24.88 13.90 1.95
CA GLN A 445 26.13 14.59 2.29
C GLN A 445 25.99 16.10 2.17
N ASN A 446 25.25 16.56 1.16
CA ASN A 446 25.03 17.98 0.91
C ASN A 446 23.62 18.18 0.35
N ILE A 447 22.72 18.66 1.21
CA ILE A 447 21.31 18.80 0.85
C ILE A 447 21.16 19.97 -0.11
N PRO A 448 20.63 19.74 -1.33
CA PRO A 448 20.49 20.80 -2.29
C PRO A 448 19.30 21.71 -1.94
N ASN A 449 19.21 22.84 -2.62
CA ASN A 449 18.04 23.71 -2.48
C ASN A 449 16.81 23.16 -3.24
N SER A 450 15.63 23.70 -2.95
CA SER A 450 14.34 23.31 -3.54
C SER A 450 14.30 23.34 -5.08
N SER A 451 15.03 24.25 -5.72
CA SER A 451 15.07 24.32 -7.19
C SER A 451 15.73 23.09 -7.81
N VAL A 452 16.72 22.50 -7.14
CA VAL A 452 17.38 21.27 -7.58
C VAL A 452 16.49 20.06 -7.35
N PHE A 453 15.80 19.98 -6.20
CA PHE A 453 14.78 18.94 -5.96
C PHE A 453 13.73 18.95 -7.08
N ALA A 454 13.17 20.11 -7.38
CA ALA A 454 12.17 20.27 -8.45
C ALA A 454 12.73 19.90 -9.82
N ALA A 455 13.96 20.32 -10.15
CA ALA A 455 14.59 20.02 -11.43
C ALA A 455 14.80 18.49 -11.63
N VAL A 456 15.32 17.80 -10.61
CA VAL A 456 15.53 16.35 -10.67
C VAL A 456 14.19 15.60 -10.71
N GLN A 457 13.22 16.00 -9.88
CA GLN A 457 11.88 15.41 -9.87
C GLN A 457 11.19 15.50 -11.23
N ASN A 458 11.19 16.68 -11.84
CA ASN A 458 10.55 16.88 -13.15
C ASN A 458 11.30 16.15 -14.26
N MET A 459 12.64 16.18 -14.25
CA MET A 459 13.46 15.43 -15.21
C MET A 459 13.17 13.92 -15.15
N LEU A 460 13.13 13.34 -13.94
CA LEU A 460 12.80 11.92 -13.76
C LEU A 460 11.36 11.64 -14.22
N ALA A 461 10.39 12.49 -13.84
CA ALA A 461 9.00 12.31 -14.24
C ALA A 461 8.80 12.36 -15.76
N ASP A 462 9.46 13.30 -16.45
CA ASP A 462 9.41 13.41 -17.91
C ASP A 462 10.06 12.20 -18.57
N SER A 463 11.21 11.75 -18.06
CA SER A 463 11.89 10.54 -18.54
C SER A 463 11.00 9.29 -18.40
N ILE A 464 10.38 9.11 -17.23
CA ILE A 464 9.45 8.01 -16.95
C ILE A 464 8.28 8.06 -17.93
N TYR A 465 7.59 9.20 -18.02
CA TYR A 465 6.38 9.32 -18.82
C TYR A 465 6.67 9.14 -20.32
N ASN A 466 7.77 9.70 -20.81
CA ASN A 466 8.17 9.55 -22.21
C ASN A 466 8.55 8.10 -22.55
N ALA A 467 9.28 7.42 -21.66
CA ALA A 467 9.60 6.00 -21.84
C ALA A 467 8.33 5.14 -21.79
N TYR A 468 7.44 5.41 -20.84
CA TYR A 468 6.18 4.70 -20.67
C TYR A 468 5.25 4.83 -21.89
N CYS A 469 5.14 6.02 -22.47
CA CYS A 469 4.35 6.27 -23.69
C CYS A 469 4.85 5.50 -24.91
N ARG A 470 6.09 5.01 -24.92
CA ARG A 470 6.67 4.20 -26.01
C ARG A 470 6.40 2.71 -25.85
N ILE A 471 5.90 2.27 -24.70
CA ILE A 471 5.56 0.87 -24.47
C ILE A 471 4.37 0.50 -25.35
N PRO A 472 4.43 -0.57 -26.17
CA PRO A 472 3.30 -0.99 -27.02
C PRO A 472 2.02 -1.16 -26.21
N LEU A 473 0.88 -0.73 -26.76
CA LEU A 473 -0.42 -0.93 -26.10
C LEU A 473 -0.89 -2.39 -26.22
N THR A 474 -0.53 -3.06 -27.31
CA THR A 474 -0.89 -4.44 -27.63
C THR A 474 0.35 -5.32 -27.63
N PHE A 475 0.22 -6.51 -27.05
CA PHE A 475 1.21 -7.58 -27.09
C PHE A 475 0.59 -8.79 -27.82
N PRO A 476 1.41 -9.67 -28.43
CA PRO A 476 0.92 -10.90 -29.01
C PRO A 476 0.39 -11.83 -27.91
N VAL A 477 -0.88 -11.67 -27.56
CA VAL A 477 -1.62 -12.61 -26.73
C VAL A 477 -2.28 -13.60 -27.68
N PRO A 478 -2.04 -14.91 -27.56
CA PRO A 478 -2.77 -15.90 -28.35
C PRO A 478 -4.27 -15.62 -28.25
N PRO A 479 -5.04 -15.79 -29.34
CA PRO A 479 -6.50 -15.69 -29.26
C PRO A 479 -6.99 -16.50 -28.06
N LEU A 480 -8.04 -15.99 -27.41
CA LEU A 480 -8.74 -16.80 -26.42
C LEU A 480 -9.14 -18.10 -27.13
N ASP A 481 -8.51 -19.20 -26.77
CA ASP A 481 -9.16 -20.49 -26.86
C ASP A 481 -10.35 -20.34 -25.91
N MET A 482 -11.47 -19.88 -26.48
CA MET A 482 -12.73 -19.64 -25.77
C MET A 482 -12.97 -20.85 -24.86
N PRO A 483 -13.50 -20.63 -23.64
CA PRO A 483 -13.82 -21.76 -22.79
C PRO A 483 -14.80 -22.60 -23.59
N ILE A 484 -14.37 -23.81 -23.97
CA ILE A 484 -15.21 -24.69 -24.75
C ILE A 484 -16.44 -24.91 -23.87
N ALA A 485 -17.62 -24.70 -24.45
CA ALA A 485 -18.91 -24.75 -23.78
C ALA A 485 -18.93 -25.77 -22.63
N GLU A 486 -19.47 -25.36 -21.49
CA GLU A 486 -19.68 -26.23 -20.33
C GLU A 486 -20.33 -27.54 -20.81
N ILE A 487 -19.58 -28.64 -20.74
CA ILE A 487 -20.00 -29.92 -21.29
C ILE A 487 -21.05 -30.49 -20.34
N GLU A 488 -22.29 -30.63 -20.80
CA GLU A 488 -23.32 -31.34 -20.03
C GLU A 488 -23.17 -32.85 -20.26
N LEU A 489 -22.72 -33.59 -19.24
CA LEU A 489 -22.62 -35.05 -19.32
C LEU A 489 -23.97 -35.69 -18.97
N LYS A 490 -24.45 -36.60 -19.81
CA LYS A 490 -25.69 -37.35 -19.59
C LYS A 490 -25.43 -38.84 -19.49
N ASN A 491 -26.21 -39.51 -18.65
CA ASN A 491 -26.29 -40.96 -18.67
C ASN A 491 -27.76 -41.41 -18.66
N TYR A 492 -28.09 -42.41 -19.47
CA TYR A 492 -29.43 -42.94 -19.57
C TYR A 492 -29.43 -44.47 -19.79
N PRO A 493 -30.34 -45.22 -19.13
CA PRO A 493 -31.27 -44.75 -18.10
C PRO A 493 -30.54 -44.31 -16.81
N ASN A 494 -31.13 -43.37 -16.07
CA ASN A 494 -30.68 -42.98 -14.73
C ASN A 494 -31.91 -42.60 -13.90
N PRO A 495 -32.36 -43.44 -12.94
CA PRO A 495 -31.68 -44.64 -12.41
C PRO A 495 -31.61 -45.82 -13.39
N PHE A 496 -30.67 -46.75 -13.18
CA PHE A 496 -30.51 -47.97 -13.99
C PHE A 496 -30.40 -49.24 -13.14
N ASN A 497 -30.71 -50.40 -13.72
CA ASN A 497 -30.68 -51.71 -13.04
C ASN A 497 -29.75 -52.76 -13.65
N ALA A 498 -29.44 -52.65 -14.95
CA ALA A 498 -28.52 -53.55 -15.64
C ALA A 498 -27.33 -52.80 -16.24
N ASN A 499 -27.59 -51.75 -17.01
CA ASN A 499 -26.57 -50.90 -17.59
C ASN A 499 -27.09 -49.46 -17.78
N THR A 500 -26.16 -48.52 -17.91
CA THR A 500 -26.43 -47.14 -18.34
C THR A 500 -25.49 -46.79 -19.50
N THR A 501 -26.00 -46.04 -20.45
CA THR A 501 -25.21 -45.43 -21.52
C THR A 501 -24.77 -44.05 -21.09
N ILE A 502 -23.50 -43.72 -21.25
CA ILE A 502 -22.87 -42.44 -20.98
C ILE A 502 -22.70 -41.73 -22.33
N ASP A 503 -23.37 -40.59 -22.48
CA ASP A 503 -23.41 -39.82 -23.72
C ASP A 503 -22.17 -38.95 -23.87
N LEU A 504 -21.44 -39.09 -24.99
CA LEU A 504 -20.24 -38.33 -25.31
C LEU A 504 -20.45 -37.39 -26.50
N SER A 505 -21.70 -37.13 -26.91
CA SER A 505 -22.03 -36.24 -28.04
C SER A 505 -21.62 -34.79 -27.83
N GLN A 506 -21.43 -34.35 -26.58
CA GLN A 506 -20.95 -33.01 -26.25
C GLN A 506 -19.41 -32.85 -26.38
N PHE A 507 -18.69 -33.94 -26.67
CA PHE A 507 -17.26 -33.92 -26.98
C PHE A 507 -17.05 -33.87 -28.51
N ALA A 508 -15.96 -33.24 -28.95
CA ALA A 508 -15.71 -33.06 -30.38
C ALA A 508 -15.45 -34.41 -31.08
N ALA A 509 -15.78 -34.49 -32.36
CA ALA A 509 -15.56 -35.70 -33.15
C ALA A 509 -14.09 -36.14 -33.11
N ASN A 510 -13.85 -37.41 -32.76
CA ASN A 510 -12.52 -38.02 -32.58
C ASN A 510 -11.70 -37.46 -31.41
N GLU A 511 -12.29 -36.66 -30.52
CA GLU A 511 -11.59 -36.17 -29.33
C GLU A 511 -11.39 -37.31 -28.32
N PRO A 512 -10.16 -37.58 -27.84
CA PRO A 512 -9.94 -38.58 -26.80
C PRO A 512 -10.62 -38.19 -25.49
N VAL A 513 -11.50 -39.05 -24.97
CA VAL A 513 -12.23 -38.84 -23.72
C VAL A 513 -11.89 -39.96 -22.73
N ASP A 514 -11.42 -39.57 -21.55
CA ASP A 514 -11.23 -40.46 -20.41
C ASP A 514 -12.45 -40.39 -19.49
N ILE A 515 -13.11 -41.53 -19.29
CA ILE A 515 -14.26 -41.66 -18.42
C ILE A 515 -13.86 -42.45 -17.18
N LYS A 516 -14.12 -41.89 -16.00
CA LYS A 516 -13.86 -42.52 -14.71
C LYS A 516 -15.11 -42.55 -13.87
N ILE A 517 -15.32 -43.67 -13.18
CA ILE A 517 -16.46 -43.88 -12.30
C ILE A 517 -15.94 -44.01 -10.87
N TYR A 518 -16.59 -43.31 -9.94
CA TYR A 518 -16.23 -43.24 -8.55
C TYR A 518 -17.40 -43.65 -7.64
N ASP A 519 -17.07 -44.24 -6.49
CA ASP A 519 -18.03 -44.40 -5.39
C ASP A 519 -18.20 -43.11 -4.57
N MET A 520 -19.08 -43.13 -3.56
CA MET A 520 -19.32 -41.97 -2.68
C MET A 520 -18.10 -41.57 -1.83
N MET A 521 -17.08 -42.41 -1.73
CA MET A 521 -15.82 -42.12 -1.03
C MET A 521 -14.76 -41.56 -1.98
N GLY A 522 -15.09 -41.35 -3.26
CA GLY A 522 -14.17 -40.85 -4.29
C GLY A 522 -13.18 -41.90 -4.80
N ARG A 523 -13.40 -43.19 -4.50
CA ARG A 523 -12.53 -44.28 -5.00
C ARG A 523 -12.91 -44.62 -6.44
N GLU A 524 -11.93 -44.66 -7.35
CA GLU A 524 -12.13 -45.08 -8.74
C GLU A 524 -12.49 -46.57 -8.78
N ILE A 525 -13.66 -46.90 -9.33
CA ILE A 525 -14.17 -48.28 -9.41
C ILE A 525 -14.11 -48.85 -10.83
N ARG A 526 -14.14 -48.00 -11.85
CA ARG A 526 -14.09 -48.37 -13.26
C ARG A 526 -13.62 -47.18 -14.11
N SER A 527 -12.93 -47.43 -15.21
CA SER A 527 -12.57 -46.41 -16.19
C SER A 527 -12.68 -46.95 -17.63
N PHE A 528 -12.85 -46.01 -18.57
CA PHE A 528 -12.96 -46.25 -20.01
C PHE A 528 -12.20 -45.15 -20.74
N SER A 529 -11.65 -45.47 -21.91
CA SER A 529 -11.15 -44.48 -22.86
C SER A 529 -11.92 -44.65 -24.16
N SER A 530 -12.47 -43.55 -24.68
CA SER A 530 -13.27 -43.52 -25.89
C SER A 530 -12.98 -42.25 -26.69
N ALA A 531 -13.70 -42.03 -27.78
CA ALA A 531 -13.66 -40.80 -28.55
C ALA A 531 -15.03 -40.10 -28.54
N GLY A 532 -15.03 -38.78 -28.61
CA GLY A 532 -16.22 -37.94 -28.76
C GLY A 532 -16.77 -37.90 -30.20
N GLY A 533 -17.94 -37.30 -30.36
CA GLY A 533 -18.61 -37.08 -31.65
C GLY A 533 -20.09 -37.45 -31.63
N ASP A 534 -20.81 -37.05 -32.66
CA ASP A 534 -22.24 -37.33 -32.82
C ASP A 534 -22.50 -38.85 -32.76
N ASN A 535 -23.29 -39.30 -31.78
CA ASN A 535 -23.60 -40.70 -31.42
C ASN A 535 -22.52 -41.47 -30.63
N SER A 536 -21.46 -40.82 -30.17
CA SER A 536 -20.44 -41.45 -29.33
C SER A 536 -20.97 -41.70 -27.92
N HIS A 537 -20.75 -42.92 -27.42
CA HIS A 537 -21.20 -43.31 -26.09
C HIS A 537 -20.37 -44.45 -25.51
N VAL A 538 -20.45 -44.62 -24.18
CA VAL A 538 -19.88 -45.76 -23.46
C VAL A 538 -20.96 -46.40 -22.61
N VAL A 539 -21.01 -47.72 -22.57
CA VAL A 539 -21.96 -48.46 -21.74
C VAL A 539 -21.27 -48.95 -20.48
N TRP A 540 -21.84 -48.63 -19.32
CA TRP A 540 -21.44 -49.18 -18.04
C TRP A 540 -22.49 -50.16 -17.50
N ASP A 541 -22.06 -51.37 -17.15
CA ASP A 541 -22.88 -52.51 -16.74
C ASP A 541 -23.03 -52.64 -15.20
N GLY A 542 -22.69 -51.59 -14.45
CA GLY A 542 -22.76 -51.60 -12.99
C GLY A 542 -21.74 -52.53 -12.32
N ARG A 543 -20.62 -52.83 -13.01
CA ARG A 543 -19.51 -53.62 -12.46
C ARG A 543 -18.26 -52.78 -12.21
N ASP A 544 -17.43 -53.25 -11.27
CA ASP A 544 -16.10 -52.70 -11.01
C ASP A 544 -15.05 -53.23 -12.01
N ARG A 545 -13.78 -52.81 -11.85
CA ARG A 545 -12.63 -53.28 -12.64
C ARG A 545 -12.40 -54.79 -12.62
N ASP A 546 -12.79 -55.49 -11.55
CA ASP A 546 -12.63 -56.94 -11.40
C ASP A 546 -13.85 -57.71 -11.94
N ALA A 547 -14.72 -57.04 -12.69
CA ALA A 547 -15.99 -57.54 -13.21
C ALA A 547 -16.96 -58.02 -12.13
N LYS A 548 -16.81 -57.53 -10.89
CA LYS A 548 -17.73 -57.79 -9.79
C LYS A 548 -18.89 -56.82 -9.83
N SER A 549 -20.05 -57.37 -9.52
CA SER A 549 -21.30 -56.62 -9.40
C SER A 549 -21.26 -55.64 -8.24
N LEU A 550 -21.55 -54.36 -8.50
CA LEU A 550 -21.65 -53.33 -7.48
C LEU A 550 -23.00 -53.38 -6.74
N SER A 551 -23.05 -52.85 -5.52
CA SER A 551 -24.29 -52.69 -4.76
C SER A 551 -25.17 -51.59 -5.33
N SER A 552 -26.48 -51.60 -5.04
CA SER A 552 -27.31 -50.42 -5.30
C SER A 552 -26.76 -49.21 -4.56
N GLY A 553 -26.76 -48.04 -5.19
CA GLY A 553 -26.14 -46.85 -4.63
C GLY A 553 -25.87 -45.74 -5.64
N VAL A 554 -25.32 -44.65 -5.11
CA VAL A 554 -24.92 -43.48 -5.89
C VAL A 554 -23.46 -43.63 -6.33
N TYR A 555 -23.24 -43.34 -7.60
CA TYR A 555 -21.92 -43.31 -8.23
C TYR A 555 -21.74 -42.00 -9.00
N PHE A 556 -20.49 -41.58 -9.20
CA PHE A 556 -20.17 -40.38 -9.96
C PHE A 556 -19.38 -40.76 -11.20
N ILE A 557 -19.88 -40.35 -12.36
CA ILE A 557 -19.24 -40.55 -13.65
C ILE A 557 -18.61 -39.22 -14.04
N ASN A 558 -17.29 -39.19 -14.18
CA ASN A 558 -16.54 -38.06 -14.69
C ASN A 558 -16.04 -38.39 -16.10
N ALA A 559 -16.25 -37.50 -17.06
CA ALA A 559 -15.68 -37.59 -18.40
C ALA A 559 -14.78 -36.37 -18.63
N ALA A 560 -13.53 -36.60 -19.04
CA ALA A 560 -12.53 -35.57 -19.21
C ALA A 560 -11.83 -35.66 -20.58
N ALA A 561 -11.62 -34.51 -21.22
CA ALA A 561 -10.94 -34.38 -22.51
C ALA A 561 -10.35 -32.98 -22.67
N SER A 562 -9.13 -32.88 -23.21
CA SER A 562 -8.50 -31.60 -23.59
C SER A 562 -8.59 -30.49 -22.52
N GLY A 563 -8.37 -30.84 -21.24
CA GLY A 563 -8.42 -29.89 -20.11
C GLY A 563 -9.82 -29.56 -19.58
N ARG A 564 -10.87 -30.18 -20.12
CA ARG A 564 -12.27 -30.06 -19.69
C ARG A 564 -12.71 -31.31 -18.97
N SER A 565 -13.66 -31.16 -18.05
CA SER A 565 -14.32 -32.32 -17.46
C SER A 565 -15.76 -32.02 -17.08
N ALA A 566 -16.62 -33.03 -17.13
CA ALA A 566 -18.00 -32.97 -16.68
C ALA A 566 -18.29 -34.18 -15.79
N THR A 567 -19.11 -33.98 -14.75
CA THR A 567 -19.46 -35.04 -13.80
C THR A 567 -20.98 -35.17 -13.67
N ILE A 568 -21.49 -36.40 -13.75
CA ILE A 568 -22.89 -36.72 -13.51
C ILE A 568 -23.04 -37.77 -12.40
N LYS A 569 -24.10 -37.61 -11.60
CA LYS A 569 -24.53 -38.57 -10.59
C LYS A 569 -25.32 -39.70 -11.26
N ALA A 570 -24.87 -40.95 -11.13
CA ALA A 570 -25.57 -42.14 -11.59
C ALA A 570 -26.15 -42.94 -10.41
N LEU A 571 -27.39 -43.38 -10.52
CA LEU A 571 -28.08 -44.18 -9.50
C LEU A 571 -28.31 -45.62 -9.98
N LEU A 572 -27.61 -46.57 -9.37
CA LEU A 572 -27.77 -48.01 -9.63
C LEU A 572 -28.80 -48.60 -8.64
N ILE A 573 -29.82 -49.30 -9.15
CA ILE A 573 -30.87 -49.97 -8.37
C ILE A 573 -30.93 -51.43 -8.82
N LYS A 574 -30.75 -52.39 -7.90
CA LYS A 574 -30.77 -53.82 -8.22
C LYS A 574 -32.03 -54.51 -7.70
#